data_AF-A0A2N7YDS4-F1
#
_entry.id   AF-A0A2N7YDS4-F1
#
_cell.length_a   1.000
_cell.length_b   1.000
_cell.length_c   1.000
_cell.angle_alpha   90.00
_cell.angle_beta   90.00
_cell.angle_gamma   90.00
#
_symmetry.space_group_name_H-M   'P 1'
#
loop_
_entity.id
_entity.type
_entity.pdbx_description
1 polymer ?
#
loop_
_entity_poly.entity_id
_entity_poly.type
_entity_poly.pdbx_seq_one_letter_code
_entity_poly.pdbx_strand_id
1 'polypeptide(L)'
;FERARGAEVLYICATDEHGTPAELAAAAAGQDVRAYCDEQHALQRDIGKAFHLSFDWFGRSSSPENRALTQHFAEVLEDNGLIEERVDQMIYS
;
A
#
# COMPACT_ATOMS: atom_id res chain seq x y z
N PHE A 1 -2.68 7.83 23.37
CA PHE A 1 -2.05 7.68 24.69
C PHE A 1 -0.70 8.39 24.74
N GLU A 2 0.28 8.00 23.93
CA GLU A 2 1.62 8.63 23.91
C GLU A 2 1.61 10.16 23.70
N ARG A 3 0.80 10.67 22.75
CA ARG A 3 0.62 12.13 22.59
C ARG A 3 0.14 12.84 23.85
N ALA A 4 -0.78 12.23 24.61
CA ALA A 4 -1.30 12.80 25.86
C ALA A 4 -0.27 12.77 27.00
N ARG A 5 0.76 11.94 26.89
CA ARG A 5 1.91 11.88 27.81
C ARG A 5 3.01 12.90 27.45
N GLY A 6 2.82 13.68 26.39
CA GLY A 6 3.80 14.64 25.90
C GLY A 6 4.87 14.04 24.99
N ALA A 7 4.72 12.78 24.55
CA ALA A 7 5.64 12.21 23.57
C ALA A 7 5.40 12.82 22.18
N GLU A 8 6.49 13.01 21.43
CA GLU A 8 6.43 13.26 19.99
C GLU A 8 6.03 11.96 19.28
N VAL A 9 4.97 12.00 18.48
CA VAL A 9 4.38 10.80 17.86
C VAL A 9 4.11 11.08 16.39
N LEU A 10 4.53 10.14 15.55
CA LEU A 10 4.16 10.03 14.15
C LEU A 10 3.31 8.76 13.97
N TYR A 11 2.05 8.92 13.61
CA TYR A 11 1.08 7.85 13.40
C TYR A 11 0.66 7.79 11.94
N ILE A 12 1.21 6.81 11.22
CA ILE A 12 1.02 6.66 9.78
C ILE A 12 0.17 5.43 9.48
N CYS A 13 -0.70 5.54 8.48
CA CYS A 13 -1.37 4.42 7.85
C CYS A 13 -1.48 4.67 6.35
N ALA A 14 -1.96 3.69 5.59
CA ALA A 14 -2.10 3.79 4.14
C ALA A 14 -3.07 2.73 3.60
N THR A 15 -3.54 2.92 2.38
CA THR A 15 -4.11 1.85 1.57
C THR A 15 -3.02 1.02 0.89
N ASP A 16 -3.21 -0.31 0.89
CA ASP A 16 -2.47 -1.19 0.00
C ASP A 16 -3.28 -1.45 -1.28
N GLU A 17 -2.66 -1.22 -2.43
CA GLU A 17 -3.34 -1.03 -3.71
C GLU A 17 -2.81 -1.93 -4.83
N HIS A 18 -1.83 -2.79 -4.53
CA HIS A 18 -1.24 -3.69 -5.52
C HIS A 18 -1.74 -5.12 -5.36
N GLY A 19 -1.55 -5.92 -6.41
CA GLY A 19 -1.79 -7.36 -6.42
C GLY A 19 -3.15 -7.76 -6.99
N THR A 20 -3.27 -9.06 -7.29
CA THR A 20 -4.43 -9.67 -7.96
C THR A 20 -5.78 -9.36 -7.30
N PRO A 21 -5.92 -9.28 -5.96
CA PRO A 21 -7.19 -8.90 -5.35
C PRO A 21 -7.69 -7.51 -5.78
N ALA A 22 -6.80 -6.52 -5.93
CA ALA A 22 -7.18 -5.18 -6.36
C ALA A 22 -7.65 -5.18 -7.83
N GLU A 23 -6.96 -5.94 -8.69
CA GLU A 23 -7.32 -6.10 -10.10
C GLU A 23 -8.67 -6.78 -10.27
N LEU A 24 -8.92 -7.87 -9.54
CA LEU A 24 -10.20 -8.59 -9.57
C LEU A 24 -11.35 -7.73 -9.02
N ALA A 25 -11.10 -6.96 -7.96
CA ALA A 25 -12.12 -6.08 -7.38
C ALA A 25 -12.48 -4.93 -8.33
N ALA A 26 -11.49 -4.32 -8.98
CA ALA A 26 -11.71 -3.29 -10.00
C ALA A 26 -12.49 -3.85 -11.21
N ALA A 27 -12.12 -5.04 -11.69
CA ALA A 27 -12.82 -5.72 -12.76
C ALA A 27 -14.28 -6.04 -12.39
N ALA A 28 -14.53 -6.53 -11.17
CA ALA A 28 -15.87 -6.79 -10.66
C ALA A 28 -16.71 -5.51 -10.53
N ALA A 29 -16.07 -4.37 -10.23
CA ALA A 29 -16.70 -3.06 -10.19
C ALA A 29 -16.86 -2.42 -11.59
N GLY A 30 -16.31 -3.03 -12.65
CA GLY A 30 -16.30 -2.46 -14.00
C GLY A 30 -15.45 -1.20 -14.12
N GLN A 31 -14.43 -1.04 -13.28
CA GLN A 31 -13.57 0.13 -13.21
C GLN A 31 -12.13 -0.22 -13.64
N ASP A 32 -11.40 0.80 -14.10
CA ASP A 32 -9.94 0.72 -14.16
C ASP A 32 -9.36 0.60 -12.75
N VAL A 33 -8.28 -0.15 -12.58
CA VAL A 33 -7.65 -0.42 -11.27
C VAL A 33 -7.27 0.87 -10.57
N ARG A 34 -6.72 1.85 -11.29
CA ARG A 34 -6.35 3.14 -10.69
C ARG A 34 -7.57 3.87 -10.16
N ALA A 35 -8.64 3.92 -10.95
CA ALA A 35 -9.88 4.57 -10.53
C ALA A 35 -10.50 3.89 -9.29
N TYR A 36 -10.52 2.56 -9.27
CA TYR A 36 -10.98 1.78 -8.13
C TYR A 36 -10.16 2.09 -6.87
N CYS A 37 -8.82 2.04 -6.96
CA CYS A 37 -7.94 2.34 -5.83
C CYS A 37 -8.06 3.79 -5.35
N ASP A 38 -8.22 4.76 -6.27
CA ASP A 38 -8.44 6.17 -5.92
C ASP A 38 -9.73 6.35 -5.10
N GLU A 39 -10.82 5.68 -5.49
CA GLU A 39 -12.08 5.67 -4.75
C GLU A 39 -11.94 5.03 -3.37
N GLN A 40 -11.35 3.83 -3.31
CA GLN A 40 -11.17 3.09 -2.05
C GLN A 40 -10.25 3.84 -1.08
N HIS A 41 -9.18 4.48 -1.56
CA HIS A 41 -8.30 5.30 -0.74
C HIS A 41 -9.04 6.47 -0.09
N ALA A 42 -9.85 7.20 -0.87
CA ALA A 42 -10.65 8.29 -0.33
C ALA A 42 -11.66 7.80 0.71
N LEU A 43 -12.38 6.70 0.40
CA LEU A 43 -13.37 6.10 1.29
C LEU A 43 -12.75 5.66 2.62
N GLN A 44 -11.65 4.91 2.59
CA GLN A 44 -11.00 4.41 3.81
C GLN A 44 -10.45 5.53 4.68
N ARG A 45 -9.84 6.55 4.06
CA ARG A 45 -9.39 7.76 4.76
C ARG A 45 -10.55 8.44 5.48
N ASP A 46 -11.67 8.60 4.81
CA ASP A 46 -12.82 9.35 5.34
C ASP A 46 -13.56 8.55 6.43
N ILE A 47 -13.64 7.22 6.29
CA ILE A 47 -14.07 6.32 7.36
C ILE A 47 -13.15 6.44 8.58
N GLY A 48 -11.82 6.38 8.39
CA GLY A 48 -10.87 6.53 9.48
C GLY A 48 -11.04 7.84 10.25
N LYS A 49 -11.25 8.95 9.53
CA LYS A 49 -11.58 10.25 10.13
C LYS A 49 -12.90 10.22 10.91
N ALA A 50 -13.94 9.58 10.36
CA ALA A 50 -15.24 9.45 11.01
C ALA A 50 -15.18 8.62 12.30
N PHE A 51 -14.28 7.64 12.38
CA PHE A 51 -13.97 6.88 13.60
C PHE A 51 -12.97 7.60 14.52
N HIS A 52 -12.62 8.85 14.24
CA HIS A 52 -11.66 9.65 15.01
C HIS A 52 -10.26 9.03 15.09
N LEU A 53 -9.86 8.26 14.08
CA LEU A 53 -8.47 7.80 13.93
C LEU A 53 -7.60 9.00 13.56
N SER A 54 -6.68 9.33 14.46
CA SER A 54 -5.85 10.54 14.39
C SER A 54 -4.50 10.27 13.71
N PHE A 55 -4.54 9.69 12.51
CA PHE A 55 -3.35 9.54 11.66
C PHE A 55 -2.77 10.91 11.32
N ASP A 56 -1.45 11.06 11.43
CA ASP A 56 -0.74 12.26 10.97
C ASP A 56 -0.56 12.23 9.44
N TRP A 57 -0.48 11.02 8.88
CA TRP A 57 -0.43 10.79 7.45
C TRP A 57 -1.21 9.52 7.08
N PHE A 58 -2.04 9.63 6.05
CA PHE A 58 -2.74 8.49 5.45
C PHE A 58 -2.35 8.38 3.97
N GLY A 59 -1.36 7.53 3.69
CA GLY A 59 -0.74 7.38 2.38
C GLY A 59 -1.33 6.25 1.53
N ARG A 60 -0.57 5.82 0.52
CA ARG A 60 -0.93 4.69 -0.36
C ARG A 60 0.29 4.02 -0.97
N SER A 61 0.24 2.71 -1.15
CA SER A 61 1.37 1.93 -1.70
C SER A 61 1.61 2.17 -3.20
N SER A 62 0.66 2.76 -3.91
CA SER A 62 0.78 3.17 -5.33
C SER A 62 1.48 4.52 -5.54
N SER A 63 1.89 5.21 -4.47
CA SER A 63 2.58 6.49 -4.55
C SER A 63 3.95 6.39 -5.23
N PRO A 64 4.41 7.45 -5.95
CA PRO A 64 5.74 7.48 -6.56
C PRO A 64 6.87 7.22 -5.55
N GLU A 65 6.75 7.74 -4.34
CA GLU A 65 7.73 7.60 -3.27
C GLU A 65 7.83 6.16 -2.78
N ASN A 66 6.69 5.49 -2.56
CA ASN A 66 6.67 4.08 -2.18
C ASN A 66 7.25 3.21 -3.30
N ARG A 67 6.92 3.50 -4.57
CA ARG A 67 7.52 2.81 -5.72
C ARG A 67 9.05 2.94 -5.73
N ALA A 68 9.56 4.17 -5.59
CA ALA A 68 11.01 4.41 -5.61
C ALA A 68 11.71 3.66 -4.45
N LEU A 69 11.14 3.70 -3.25
CA LEU A 69 11.73 3.06 -2.08
C LEU A 69 11.68 1.52 -2.18
N THR A 70 10.59 0.94 -2.68
CA THR A 70 10.50 -0.51 -2.90
C THR A 70 11.52 -0.99 -3.93
N GLN A 71 11.71 -0.26 -5.04
CA GLN A 71 12.74 -0.60 -6.02
C GLN A 71 14.15 -0.50 -5.42
N HIS A 72 14.43 0.54 -4.64
CA HIS A 72 15.69 0.66 -3.92
C HIS A 72 15.95 -0.53 -2.98
N PHE A 73 14.95 -0.99 -2.23
CA PHE A 73 15.10 -2.18 -1.40
C PHE A 73 15.39 -3.44 -2.20
N ALA A 74 14.71 -3.64 -3.34
CA ALA A 74 14.97 -4.77 -4.22
C ALA A 74 16.41 -4.75 -4.76
N GLU A 75 16.89 -3.60 -5.23
CA GLU A 75 18.26 -3.41 -5.70
C GLU A 75 19.29 -3.72 -4.60
N VAL A 76 19.08 -3.21 -3.39
CA VAL A 76 19.98 -3.49 -2.26
C VAL A 76 20.01 -4.98 -1.91
N LEU A 77 18.87 -5.65 -1.93
CA LEU A 77 18.80 -7.09 -1.65
C LEU A 77 19.50 -7.92 -2.74
N GLU A 78 19.34 -7.54 -4.01
CA GLU A 78 20.03 -8.14 -5.16
C GLU A 78 21.56 -7.96 -5.05
N ASP A 79 22.02 -6.73 -4.83
CA ASP A 79 23.45 -6.38 -4.72
C ASP A 79 24.17 -7.11 -3.57
N ASN A 80 23.43 -7.46 -2.51
CA ASN A 80 23.95 -8.23 -1.39
C ASN A 80 23.82 -9.76 -1.57
N GLY A 81 23.35 -10.23 -2.72
CA GLY A 81 23.15 -11.65 -3.01
C GLY A 81 22.07 -12.31 -2.14
N LEU A 82 21.07 -11.53 -1.70
CA LEU A 82 19.97 -11.98 -0.85
C LEU A 82 18.70 -12.32 -1.63
N ILE A 83 18.73 -12.18 -2.96
CA ILE A 83 17.69 -12.61 -3.89
C ILE A 83 18.29 -13.70 -4.78
N GLU A 84 17.48 -14.71 -5.10
CA GLU A 84 17.81 -15.72 -6.09
C GLU A 84 16.65 -15.84 -7.08
N GLU A 85 16.97 -15.98 -8.37
CA GLU A 85 15.98 -16.28 -9.39
C GLU A 85 15.64 -17.77 -9.37
N ARG A 86 14.34 -18.10 -9.40
CA ARG A 86 13.86 -19.48 -9.44
C ARG A 86 12.79 -19.63 -10.51
N VAL A 87 12.84 -20.76 -11.21
CA VAL A 87 11.79 -21.18 -12.14
C VAL A 87 10.79 -22.04 -11.38
N ASP A 88 9.51 -21.68 -11.45
CA ASP A 88 8.41 -22.44 -10.85
C ASP A 88 7.39 -22.86 -11.93
N GLN A 89 6.73 -23.99 -11.71
CA GLN A 89 5.67 -24.49 -12.59
C GLN A 89 4.31 -24.02 -12.08
N MET A 90 3.73 -23.04 -12.77
CA MET A 90 2.44 -22.47 -12.41
C MET A 90 1.29 -23.11 -13.21
N ILE A 91 0.17 -23.37 -12.54
CA ILE A 91 -1.08 -23.81 -13.19
C ILE A 91 -1.75 -22.57 -13.82
N TYR A 92 -2.08 -22.64 -15.11
CA TYR A 92 -2.76 -21.58 -15.85
C TYR A 92 -4.04 -22.13 -16.49
N SER A 93 -5.11 -21.32 -16.52
CA SER A 93 -6.42 -21.66 -17.12
C SER A 93 -6.82 -20.65 -18.18
#